data_AF-A0A542KS44-F1
#
_entry.id   AF-A0A542KS44-F1
#
_cell.length_a   1.000
_cell.length_b   1.000
_cell.length_c   1.000
_cell.angle_alpha   90.00
_cell.angle_beta   90.00
_cell.angle_gamma   90.00
#
_symmetry.space_group_name_H-M   'P 1'
#
loop_
_entity.id
_entity.type
_entity.pdbx_description
1 polymer ?
#
loop_
_entity_poly.entity_id
_entity_poly.type
_entity_poly.pdbx_seq_one_letter_code
_entity_poly.pdbx_strand_id
1 'polypeptide(L)'
;MPAPRLLSVYLNDHLAGATVGAELGHRMVQEHGDTPYGDELRHLATEIAQDRRALQRIMAELDVPARRYKVYGAWLGEKLGRAKPNGRLLRRSGLTLLVELEALRSGVAGKALLWRALLTVAADDPRFDHDRLEELRQRADRQMQTLDSLHTRAATGLLSAPESQSSGSSAARSG
;
A
#
# COMPACT_ATOMS: atom_id res chain seq x y z
N MET A 1 -2.92 -29.24 12.64
CA MET A 1 -2.25 -28.79 11.41
C MET A 1 -3.29 -28.46 10.36
N PRO A 2 -3.38 -27.22 9.84
CA PRO A 2 -4.30 -26.90 8.75
C PRO A 2 -3.99 -27.79 7.53
N ALA A 3 -5.01 -28.23 6.79
CA ALA A 3 -4.80 -29.06 5.61
C ALA A 3 -3.84 -28.34 4.63
N PRO A 4 -2.75 -28.97 4.14
CA PRO A 4 -1.70 -28.31 3.35
C PRO A 4 -2.21 -27.48 2.16
N ARG A 5 -3.37 -27.86 1.61
CA ARG A 5 -4.06 -27.13 0.53
C ARG A 5 -4.57 -25.75 0.97
N LEU A 6 -5.12 -25.61 2.17
CA LEU A 6 -5.67 -24.33 2.67
C LEU A 6 -4.57 -23.32 2.93
N LEU A 7 -3.45 -23.74 3.54
CA LEU A 7 -2.28 -22.89 3.73
C LEU A 7 -1.70 -22.42 2.39
N SER A 8 -1.63 -23.32 1.40
CA SER A 8 -1.16 -22.97 0.06
C SER A 8 -2.03 -21.90 -0.60
N VAL A 9 -3.37 -22.01 -0.54
CA VAL A 9 -4.28 -20.98 -1.06
C VAL A 9 -4.08 -19.67 -0.31
N TYR A 10 -4.11 -19.70 1.02
CA TYR A 10 -3.98 -18.53 1.88
C TYR A 10 -2.69 -17.74 1.62
N LEU A 11 -1.53 -18.40 1.57
CA LEU A 11 -0.24 -17.74 1.30
C LEU A 11 -0.17 -17.15 -0.10
N ASN A 12 -0.77 -17.82 -1.09
CA ASN A 12 -0.80 -17.32 -2.46
C ASN A 12 -1.74 -16.11 -2.63
N ASP A 13 -2.87 -16.07 -1.92
CA ASP A 13 -3.76 -14.89 -1.89
C ASP A 13 -3.08 -13.70 -1.22
N HIS A 14 -2.28 -13.94 -0.17
CA HIS A 14 -1.46 -12.88 0.42
C HIS A 14 -0.30 -12.46 -0.47
N LEU A 15 0.33 -13.38 -1.21
CA LEU A 15 1.37 -13.04 -2.19
C LEU A 15 0.83 -12.18 -3.34
N ALA A 16 -0.41 -12.44 -3.75
CA ALA A 16 -1.15 -11.61 -4.68
C ALA A 16 -1.27 -10.17 -4.17
N GLY A 17 -1.84 -10.00 -2.98
CA GLY A 17 -1.99 -8.69 -2.35
C GLY A 17 -0.66 -7.97 -2.13
N ALA A 18 0.37 -8.69 -1.68
CA ALA A 18 1.72 -8.14 -1.49
C ALA A 18 2.37 -7.69 -2.80
N THR A 19 2.09 -8.37 -3.92
CA THR A 19 2.57 -7.97 -5.25
C THR A 19 1.92 -6.67 -5.70
N VAL A 20 0.59 -6.58 -5.60
CA VAL A 20 -0.18 -5.36 -5.91
C VAL A 20 0.28 -4.19 -5.04
N GLY A 21 0.45 -4.40 -3.73
CA GLY A 21 0.91 -3.38 -2.79
C GLY A 21 2.33 -2.88 -3.10
N ALA A 22 3.25 -3.76 -3.49
CA ALA A 22 4.62 -3.39 -3.86
C ALA A 22 4.64 -2.55 -5.15
N GLU A 23 3.85 -2.91 -6.16
CA GLU A 23 3.71 -2.14 -7.39
C GLU A 23 3.10 -0.76 -7.15
N LEU A 24 2.06 -0.70 -6.31
CA LEU A 24 1.44 0.55 -5.88
C LEU A 24 2.45 1.47 -5.17
N GLY A 25 3.19 0.96 -4.20
CA GLY A 25 4.21 1.73 -3.49
C GLY A 25 5.29 2.28 -4.42
N HIS A 26 5.77 1.46 -5.35
CA HIS A 26 6.73 1.91 -6.36
C HIS A 26 6.16 3.04 -7.24
N ARG A 27 4.92 2.91 -7.70
CA ARG A 27 4.26 3.93 -8.51
C ARG A 27 4.05 5.24 -7.74
N MET A 28 3.66 5.19 -6.47
CA MET A 28 3.52 6.38 -5.64
C MET A 28 4.86 7.12 -5.47
N VAL A 29 5.98 6.41 -5.39
CA VAL A 29 7.31 7.04 -5.38
C VAL A 29 7.61 7.74 -6.71
N GLN A 30 7.22 7.17 -7.85
CA GLN A 30 7.41 7.82 -9.16
C GLN A 30 6.53 9.07 -9.31
N GLU A 31 5.31 9.05 -8.77
CA GLU A 31 4.34 10.14 -8.94
C GLU A 31 4.52 11.26 -7.89
N HIS A 32 4.90 10.89 -6.65
CA HIS A 32 4.94 11.81 -5.50
C HIS A 32 6.31 11.90 -4.84
N GLY A 33 7.36 11.32 -5.43
CA GLY A 33 8.71 11.27 -4.86
C GLY A 33 9.39 12.64 -4.68
N ASP A 34 8.99 13.63 -5.48
CA ASP A 34 9.50 15.01 -5.40
C ASP A 34 8.60 15.92 -4.56
N THR A 35 7.65 15.34 -3.82
CA THR A 35 6.76 16.06 -2.90
C THR A 35 7.30 15.98 -1.45
N PRO A 36 6.75 16.76 -0.51
CA PRO A 36 7.09 16.64 0.91
C PRO A 36 6.78 15.28 1.57
N TYR A 37 6.19 14.33 0.84
CA TYR A 37 5.93 12.95 1.29
C TYR A 37 6.95 11.94 0.76
N GLY A 38 7.87 12.38 -0.12
CA GLY A 38 8.67 11.49 -0.96
C GLY A 38 9.61 10.57 -0.20
N ASP A 39 10.23 11.04 0.88
CA ASP A 39 11.17 10.25 1.68
C ASP A 39 10.46 9.12 2.41
N GLU A 40 9.34 9.41 3.07
CA GLU A 40 8.54 8.39 3.75
C GLU A 40 7.93 7.40 2.76
N LEU A 41 7.49 7.85 1.58
CA LEU A 41 7.01 6.97 0.51
C LEU A 41 8.10 6.04 -0.03
N ARG A 42 9.33 6.54 -0.22
CA ARG A 42 10.49 5.72 -0.63
C ARG A 42 10.80 4.65 0.42
N HIS A 43 10.77 5.03 1.69
CA HIS A 43 11.00 4.10 2.79
C HIS A 43 9.91 3.01 2.83
N LEU A 44 8.64 3.41 2.82
CA LEU A 44 7.49 2.49 2.79
C LEU A 44 7.54 1.53 1.60
N ALA A 45 7.77 2.03 0.38
CA ALA A 45 7.84 1.22 -0.82
C ALA A 45 8.95 0.17 -0.72
N THR A 46 10.11 0.56 -0.17
CA THR A 46 11.24 -0.35 0.07
C THR A 46 10.87 -1.46 1.03
N GLU A 47 10.29 -1.12 2.18
CA GLU A 47 9.91 -2.12 3.17
C GLU A 47 8.79 -3.05 2.69
N ILE A 48 7.78 -2.53 1.99
CA ILE A 48 6.70 -3.36 1.41
C ILE A 48 7.27 -4.35 0.39
N ALA A 49 8.22 -3.93 -0.44
CA ALA A 49 8.92 -4.83 -1.35
C ALA A 49 9.78 -5.87 -0.63
N GLN A 50 10.33 -5.53 0.55
CA GLN A 50 11.03 -6.49 1.41
C GLN A 50 10.05 -7.49 2.07
N ASP A 51 8.87 -7.05 2.50
CA ASP A 51 7.82 -7.92 3.06
C ASP A 51 7.36 -8.97 2.05
N ARG A 52 7.13 -8.56 0.80
CA ARG A 52 6.79 -9.48 -0.29
C ARG A 52 7.88 -10.53 -0.50
N ARG A 53 9.16 -10.13 -0.50
CA ARG A 53 10.29 -11.06 -0.61
C ARG A 53 10.38 -11.99 0.59
N ALA A 54 10.09 -11.50 1.80
CA ALA A 54 10.05 -12.33 3.00
C ALA A 54 8.94 -13.38 2.92
N LEU A 55 7.75 -13.02 2.42
CA LEU A 55 6.66 -13.97 2.17
C LEU A 55 7.08 -15.06 1.17
N GLN A 56 7.72 -14.69 0.06
CA GLN A 56 8.20 -15.66 -0.92
C GLN A 56 9.21 -16.65 -0.32
N ARG A 57 10.10 -16.18 0.57
CA ARG A 57 11.03 -17.05 1.30
C ARG A 57 10.31 -18.00 2.25
N ILE A 58 9.35 -17.51 3.03
CA ILE A 58 8.53 -18.35 3.92
C ILE A 58 7.78 -19.41 3.11
N MET A 59 7.21 -19.04 1.97
CA MET A 59 6.55 -20.00 1.07
C MET A 59 7.52 -21.08 0.59
N ALA A 60 8.76 -20.72 0.24
CA ALA A 60 9.78 -21.70 -0.15
C ALA A 60 10.20 -22.63 1.00
N GLU A 61 10.38 -22.08 2.21
CA GLU A 61 10.70 -22.83 3.43
C GLU A 61 9.58 -23.84 3.79
N LEU A 62 8.32 -23.53 3.44
CA LEU A 62 7.15 -24.38 3.66
C LEU A 62 6.82 -25.32 2.48
N ASP A 63 7.64 -25.34 1.43
CA ASP A 63 7.39 -26.06 0.16
C ASP A 63 6.04 -25.70 -0.49
N VAL A 64 5.63 -24.43 -0.35
CA VAL A 64 4.42 -23.88 -0.97
C VAL A 64 4.82 -23.17 -2.27
N PRO A 65 4.43 -23.68 -3.45
CA PRO A 65 4.78 -23.04 -4.70
C PRO A 65 4.07 -21.70 -4.85
N ALA A 66 4.84 -20.67 -5.21
CA ALA A 66 4.31 -19.36 -5.61
C ALA A 66 3.59 -19.48 -6.95
N ARG A 67 2.28 -19.39 -6.93
CA ARG A 67 1.44 -19.51 -8.11
C ARG A 67 1.27 -18.14 -8.76
N ARG A 68 1.67 -18.06 -10.03
CA ARG A 68 1.49 -16.88 -10.87
C ARG A 68 0.08 -16.89 -11.45
N TYR A 69 -0.94 -16.55 -10.67
CA TYR A 69 -2.26 -16.39 -11.25
C TYR A 69 -2.28 -15.09 -12.07
N LYS A 70 -2.63 -15.20 -13.34
CA LYS A 70 -2.54 -14.17 -14.39
C LYS A 70 -3.41 -12.91 -14.18
N VAL A 71 -3.80 -12.56 -12.95
CA VAL A 71 -4.79 -11.50 -12.70
C VAL A 71 -4.43 -10.66 -11.47
N TYR A 72 -3.28 -10.00 -11.49
CA TYR A 72 -3.06 -8.83 -10.62
C TYR A 72 -3.39 -7.51 -11.35
N GLY A 73 -3.63 -7.57 -12.67
CA GLY A 73 -3.95 -6.41 -13.50
C GLY A 73 -5.36 -5.83 -13.31
N ALA A 74 -6.32 -6.62 -12.82
CA ALA A 74 -7.73 -6.18 -12.78
C ALA A 74 -8.02 -5.15 -11.67
N TRP A 75 -7.47 -5.32 -10.46
CA TRP A 75 -7.73 -4.38 -9.36
C TRP A 75 -7.06 -3.02 -9.57
N LEU A 76 -5.83 -3.02 -10.08
CA LEU A 76 -5.10 -1.80 -10.39
C LEU A 76 -5.74 -1.06 -11.59
N GLY A 77 -6.23 -1.81 -12.59
CA GLY A 77 -6.93 -1.26 -13.76
C GLY A 77 -8.27 -0.58 -13.42
N GLU A 78 -9.10 -1.19 -12.56
CA GLU A 78 -10.40 -0.62 -12.19
C GLU A 78 -10.30 0.62 -11.29
N LYS A 79 -9.38 0.67 -10.32
CA LYS A 79 -9.22 1.84 -9.44
C LYS A 79 -8.35 2.95 -10.04
N LEU A 80 -7.30 2.65 -10.81
CA LEU A 80 -6.44 3.68 -11.42
C LEU A 80 -6.92 4.14 -12.80
N GLY A 81 -7.60 3.29 -13.56
CA GLY A 81 -8.18 3.65 -14.85
C GLY A 81 -9.21 4.79 -14.73
N ARG A 82 -9.85 4.93 -13.57
CA ARG A 82 -10.77 6.05 -13.26
C ARG A 82 -10.09 7.32 -12.77
N ALA A 83 -8.83 7.24 -12.33
CA ALA A 83 -8.06 8.39 -11.81
C ALA A 83 -7.34 9.19 -12.90
N LYS A 84 -7.12 8.61 -14.10
CA LYS A 84 -6.66 9.34 -15.29
C LYS A 84 -7.87 9.69 -16.16
N PRO A 85 -8.41 10.93 -16.10
CA PRO A 85 -8.26 11.79 -17.28
C PRO A 85 -8.26 13.32 -17.00
N ASN A 86 -7.46 14.04 -17.79
CA ASN A 86 -7.65 15.43 -18.24
C ASN A 86 -7.31 16.60 -17.28
N GLY A 87 -6.02 16.95 -17.20
CA GLY A 87 -5.53 18.33 -17.37
C GLY A 87 -5.90 19.42 -16.34
N ARG A 88 -6.41 19.08 -15.15
CA ARG A 88 -6.73 20.03 -14.06
C ARG A 88 -5.94 19.70 -12.78
N LEU A 89 -4.61 19.76 -12.91
CA LEU A 89 -3.64 18.88 -12.25
C LEU A 89 -3.35 19.13 -10.76
N LEU A 90 -3.70 20.28 -10.17
CA LEU A 90 -3.28 20.60 -8.79
C LEU A 90 -4.26 20.18 -7.68
N ARG A 91 -5.57 20.29 -7.89
CA ARG A 91 -6.58 19.92 -6.87
C ARG A 91 -6.94 18.43 -6.93
N ARG A 92 -6.63 17.77 -8.05
CA ARG A 92 -6.95 16.36 -8.33
C ARG A 92 -5.85 15.41 -7.86
N SER A 93 -4.59 15.85 -7.78
CA SER A 93 -3.46 15.04 -7.28
C SER A 93 -3.56 14.70 -5.79
N GLY A 94 -4.07 15.63 -4.96
CA GLY A 94 -4.24 15.41 -3.53
C GLY A 94 -5.24 14.31 -3.18
N LEU A 95 -6.37 14.23 -3.91
CA LEU A 95 -7.36 13.15 -3.72
C LEU A 95 -6.81 11.79 -4.18
N THR A 96 -6.06 11.76 -5.28
CA THR A 96 -5.39 10.54 -5.76
C THR A 96 -4.41 10.02 -4.72
N LEU A 97 -3.52 10.87 -4.20
CA LEU A 97 -2.57 10.49 -3.14
C LEU A 97 -3.29 9.91 -1.91
N LEU A 98 -4.39 10.55 -1.47
CA LEU A 98 -5.13 10.10 -0.30
C LEU A 98 -5.70 8.69 -0.48
N VAL A 99 -6.34 8.41 -1.61
CA VAL A 99 -6.90 7.09 -1.93
C VAL A 99 -5.81 6.03 -2.08
N GLU A 100 -4.64 6.41 -2.60
CA GLU A 100 -3.48 5.52 -2.72
C GLU A 100 -2.88 5.17 -1.35
N LEU A 101 -2.83 6.12 -0.42
CA LEU A 101 -2.43 5.88 0.97
C LEU A 101 -3.41 4.93 1.67
N GLU A 102 -4.72 5.09 1.47
CA GLU A 102 -5.74 4.18 2.03
C GLU A 102 -5.62 2.75 1.46
N ALA A 103 -5.31 2.65 0.17
CA ALA A 103 -5.03 1.38 -0.49
C ALA A 103 -3.80 0.69 0.10
N LEU A 104 -2.67 1.42 0.26
CA LEU A 104 -1.48 0.89 0.92
C LEU A 104 -1.77 0.49 2.37
N ARG A 105 -2.52 1.31 3.12
CA ARG A 105 -2.93 1.03 4.50
C ARG A 105 -3.69 -0.29 4.60
N SER A 106 -4.64 -0.52 3.69
CA SER A 106 -5.41 -1.76 3.61
C SER A 106 -4.50 -2.97 3.33
N GLY A 107 -3.54 -2.81 2.42
CA GLY A 107 -2.52 -3.84 2.14
C GLY A 107 -1.62 -4.13 3.34
N VAL A 108 -1.18 -3.11 4.08
CA VAL A 108 -0.38 -3.25 5.30
C VAL A 108 -1.18 -3.93 6.42
N ALA A 109 -2.46 -3.61 6.58
CA ALA A 109 -3.34 -4.31 7.51
C ALA A 109 -3.48 -5.80 7.13
N GLY A 110 -3.69 -6.09 5.84
CA GLY A 110 -3.78 -7.46 5.34
C GLY A 110 -2.53 -8.30 5.63
N LYS A 111 -1.33 -7.76 5.37
CA LYS A 111 -0.08 -8.48 5.69
C LYS A 111 0.18 -8.59 7.20
N ALA A 112 -0.23 -7.62 8.01
CA ALA A 112 -0.11 -7.74 9.47
C ALA A 112 -0.95 -8.91 10.01
N LEU A 113 -2.15 -9.11 9.45
CA LEU A 113 -2.98 -10.27 9.76
C LEU A 113 -2.34 -11.59 9.31
N LEU A 114 -1.68 -11.62 8.15
CA LEU A 114 -0.88 -12.77 7.71
C LEU A 114 0.20 -13.11 8.73
N TRP A 115 1.03 -12.14 9.14
CA TRP A 115 2.12 -12.40 10.10
C TRP A 115 1.60 -12.92 11.43
N ARG A 116 0.51 -12.34 11.95
CA ARG A 116 -0.16 -12.84 13.16
C ARG A 116 -0.69 -14.26 12.98
N ALA A 117 -1.30 -14.57 11.84
CA ALA A 117 -1.80 -15.91 11.55
C ALA A 117 -0.68 -16.96 11.42
N LEU A 118 0.50 -16.58 10.93
CA LEU A 118 1.66 -17.47 10.91
C LEU A 118 2.27 -17.67 12.29
N LEU A 119 2.31 -16.61 13.12
CA LEU A 119 2.77 -16.72 14.51
C LEU A 119 1.92 -17.69 15.35
N THR A 120 0.61 -17.81 15.08
CA THR A 120 -0.25 -18.75 15.82
C THR A 120 0.07 -20.21 15.54
N VAL A 121 0.68 -20.53 14.40
CA VAL A 121 1.09 -21.90 14.04
C VAL A 121 2.59 -22.13 14.18
N ALA A 122 3.39 -21.07 14.30
CA ALA A 122 4.84 -21.13 14.46
C ALA A 122 5.27 -21.80 15.77
N ALA A 123 4.45 -21.72 16.83
CA ALA A 123 4.75 -22.36 18.12
C ALA A 123 4.84 -23.90 18.00
N ASP A 124 4.12 -24.49 17.04
CA ASP A 124 3.97 -25.94 16.90
C ASP A 124 4.69 -26.50 15.65
N ASP A 125 5.34 -25.65 14.85
CA ASP A 125 5.97 -26.04 13.59
C ASP A 125 7.36 -25.40 13.42
N PRO A 126 8.45 -26.19 13.55
CA PRO A 126 9.82 -25.69 13.55
C PRO A 126 10.29 -25.14 12.21
N ARG A 127 9.48 -25.27 11.15
CA ARG A 127 9.74 -24.64 9.85
C ARG A 127 9.54 -23.13 9.89
N PHE A 128 8.83 -22.61 10.90
CA PHE A 128 8.68 -21.17 11.09
C PHE A 128 9.77 -20.60 12.00
N ASP A 129 10.44 -19.57 11.50
CA ASP A 129 11.28 -18.70 12.31
C ASP A 129 10.39 -17.68 13.03
N HIS A 130 10.11 -17.94 14.31
CA HIS A 130 9.23 -17.12 15.14
C HIS A 130 9.73 -15.68 15.27
N ASP A 131 11.03 -15.49 15.53
CA ASP A 131 11.61 -14.16 15.75
C ASP A 131 11.53 -13.32 14.47
N ARG A 132 11.82 -13.94 13.33
CA ARG A 132 11.66 -13.28 12.02
C ARG A 132 10.19 -12.92 11.73
N LEU A 133 9.22 -13.75 12.08
CA LEU A 133 7.80 -13.43 11.92
C LEU A 133 7.38 -12.25 12.81
N GLU A 134 7.90 -12.20 14.03
CA GLU A 134 7.66 -11.11 14.97
C GLU A 134 8.27 -9.79 14.48
N GLU A 135 9.48 -9.81 13.92
CA GLU A 135 10.09 -8.66 13.24
C GLU A 135 9.23 -8.14 12.07
N LEU A 136 8.70 -9.05 11.24
CA LEU A 136 7.82 -8.71 10.12
C LEU A 136 6.51 -8.08 10.61
N ARG A 137 5.94 -8.61 11.71
CA ARG A 137 4.75 -8.04 12.34
C ARG A 137 5.01 -6.62 12.87
N GLN A 138 6.10 -6.43 13.62
CA GLN A 138 6.47 -5.12 14.15
C GLN A 138 6.77 -4.11 13.04
N ARG A 139 7.40 -4.54 11.94
CA ARG A 139 7.59 -3.70 10.76
C ARG A 139 6.26 -3.27 10.15
N ALA A 140 5.29 -4.18 10.03
CA ALA A 140 3.95 -3.84 9.55
C ALA A 140 3.25 -2.80 10.46
N ASP A 141 3.43 -2.89 11.77
CA ASP A 141 2.89 -1.91 12.71
C ASP A 141 3.55 -0.52 12.55
N ARG A 142 4.87 -0.45 12.35
CA ARG A 142 5.58 0.82 12.05
C ARG A 142 5.15 1.45 10.72
N GLN A 143 4.92 0.63 9.70
CA GLN A 143 4.41 1.11 8.41
C GLN A 143 2.99 1.67 8.53
N MET A 144 2.15 1.06 9.35
CA MET A 144 0.81 1.59 9.65
C MET A 144 0.92 2.98 10.26
N GLN A 145 1.78 3.17 11.27
CA GLN A 145 2.00 4.49 11.89
C GLN A 145 2.46 5.54 10.87
N THR A 146 3.37 5.16 9.97
CA THR A 146 3.86 6.05 8.92
C THR A 146 2.74 6.42 7.93
N LEU A 147 1.94 5.43 7.49
CA LEU A 147 0.80 5.65 6.61
C LEU A 147 -0.28 6.53 7.25
N ASP A 148 -0.52 6.39 8.54
CA ASP A 148 -1.48 7.19 9.30
C ASP A 148 -1.04 8.66 9.37
N SER A 149 0.24 8.90 9.60
CA SER A 149 0.83 10.24 9.59
C SER A 149 0.73 10.88 8.20
N LEU A 150 1.11 10.14 7.15
CA LEU A 150 1.02 10.60 5.76
C LEU A 150 -0.42 10.89 5.35
N HIS A 151 -1.35 10.00 5.66
CA HIS A 151 -2.77 10.17 5.36
C HIS A 151 -3.33 11.42 6.05
N THR A 152 -3.06 11.59 7.34
CA THR A 152 -3.50 12.78 8.08
C THR A 152 -2.97 14.06 7.45
N ARG A 153 -1.67 14.13 7.14
CA ARG A 153 -1.05 15.30 6.50
C ARG A 153 -1.66 15.57 5.12
N ALA A 154 -1.85 14.54 4.30
CA ALA A 154 -2.45 14.66 2.98
C ALA A 154 -3.92 15.11 3.05
N ALA A 155 -4.70 14.57 4.00
CA ALA A 155 -6.09 14.95 4.23
C ALA A 155 -6.20 16.41 4.68
N THR A 156 -5.38 16.85 5.65
CA THR A 156 -5.34 18.25 6.08
C THR A 156 -4.98 19.17 4.91
N GLY A 157 -3.93 18.84 4.13
CA GLY A 157 -3.55 19.64 2.97
C GLY A 157 -4.65 19.75 1.92
N LEU A 158 -5.42 18.67 1.69
CA LEU A 158 -6.51 18.65 0.73
C LEU A 158 -7.75 19.40 1.22
N LEU A 159 -8.13 19.23 2.49
CA LEU A 159 -9.38 19.77 3.06
C LEU A 159 -9.25 21.19 3.60
N SER A 160 -8.04 21.61 4.01
CA SER A 160 -7.77 22.96 4.52
C SER A 160 -7.34 23.95 3.44
N ALA A 161 -7.18 23.52 2.18
CA ALA A 161 -6.85 24.42 1.08
C ALA A 161 -8.02 25.41 0.86
N PRO A 162 -7.81 26.74 1.05
CA PRO A 162 -8.87 27.71 0.79
C PRO A 162 -9.27 27.65 -0.69
N GLU A 163 -10.58 27.72 -0.96
CA GLU A 163 -11.08 27.96 -2.31
C GLU A 163 -10.44 29.25 -2.83
N SER A 164 -9.42 29.12 -3.68
CA SER A 164 -8.79 30.28 -4.28
C SER A 164 -9.73 30.88 -5.32
N GLN A 165 -10.49 31.87 -4.86
CA GLN A 165 -10.95 33.09 -5.55
C GLN A 165 -11.76 32.91 -6.84
N SER A 166 -13.10 32.82 -6.71
CA SER A 166 -14.02 33.41 -7.68
C SER A 166 -14.51 34.77 -7.18
N SER A 167 -13.64 35.79 -7.22
CA SER A 167 -13.98 37.22 -7.11
C SER A 167 -12.72 37.99 -7.49
N GLY A 168 -12.63 38.80 -8.54
CA GLY A 168 -13.59 39.18 -9.56
C GLY A 168 -12.85 40.06 -10.58
N SER A 169 -13.39 40.18 -11.79
CA SER A 169 -13.11 41.33 -12.64
C SER A 169 -14.41 42.12 -12.77
N SER A 170 -14.68 42.94 -11.75
CA SER A 170 -15.34 44.21 -12.02
C SER A 170 -14.31 45.10 -12.72
N ALA A 171 -14.43 45.20 -14.04
CA ALA A 171 -13.85 46.31 -14.77
C ALA A 171 -15.00 47.25 -15.11
N ALA A 172 -15.18 48.27 -14.28
CA ALA A 172 -15.84 49.50 -14.67
C ALA A 172 -15.03 50.16 -15.80
N ARG A 173 -15.72 50.55 -16.87
CA ARG A 173 -15.44 51.66 -17.80
C ARG A 173 -16.76 51.82 -18.58
N SER A 174 -17.68 52.71 -18.20
CA SER A 174 -17.65 54.16 -18.48
C SER A 174 -17.29 54.43 -19.95
N GLY A 175 -18.33 54.65 -20.75
CA GLY A 175 -18.33 55.00 -22.17
C GLY A 175 -19.77 55.11 -22.64
#